data_AF-A0A560BSW8-F1
#
_entry.id   AF-A0A560BSW8-F1
#
_cell.length_a   1.000
_cell.length_b   1.000
_cell.length_c   1.000
_cell.angle_alpha   90.00
_cell.angle_beta   90.00
_cell.angle_gamma   90.00
#
_symmetry.space_group_name_H-M   'P 1'
#
loop_
_entity.id
_entity.type
_entity.pdbx_description
1 polymer ?
#
loop_
_entity_poly.entity_id
_entity_poly.type
_entity_poly.pdbx_seq_one_letter_code
_entity_poly.pdbx_strand_id
1 'polypeptide(L)'
;MTEISAPTAVVAAEDAADGEAADWGPLSSLPGNPMMWILILGELAAFGAMFIAFAVTRALDPATFDASQAQLDRLLGGVNTMVLVTSGWLVAVAVRRRALGRSHRVAMLGAMALGGVFLAIKAVEYGDKIGRDLTLETNSFFQLYYLLTGFHAMHVAAGIVILGIVTWWDSLENLETGAAFWHMVDLIWVLLYPIVYLLR
;
A
#
# COMPACT_ATOMS: atom_id res chain seq x y z
N MET A 1 -14.03 34.31 54.99
CA MET A 1 -13.69 34.49 53.56
C MET A 1 -12.38 33.74 53.39
N THR A 2 -12.47 32.45 53.07
CA THR A 2 -11.35 31.51 53.09
C THR A 2 -11.07 31.15 51.64
N GLU A 3 -9.99 31.69 51.08
CA GLU A 3 -9.60 31.37 49.70
C GLU A 3 -9.05 29.94 49.65
N ILE A 4 -9.73 29.09 48.89
CA ILE A 4 -9.26 27.76 48.51
C ILE A 4 -8.24 27.97 47.39
N SER A 5 -6.96 28.01 47.74
CA SER A 5 -5.86 27.94 46.80
C SER A 5 -5.73 26.49 46.32
N ALA A 6 -6.22 26.20 45.12
CA ALA A 6 -5.92 24.94 44.43
C ALA A 6 -4.49 24.99 43.87
N PRO A 7 -3.73 23.89 43.90
CA PRO A 7 -2.29 23.93 43.70
C PRO A 7 -1.95 23.97 42.21
N THR A 8 -1.17 24.98 41.82
CA THR A 8 -0.46 25.14 40.54
C THR A 8 0.33 23.89 40.11
N ALA A 9 0.58 22.95 41.03
CA ALA A 9 1.28 21.70 40.78
C ALA A 9 0.49 20.66 39.97
N VAL A 10 -0.85 20.70 39.97
CA VAL A 10 -1.65 19.72 39.21
C VAL A 10 -1.64 20.06 37.71
N VAL A 11 -1.70 21.34 37.36
CA VAL A 11 -1.61 21.82 35.96
C VAL A 11 -0.21 21.60 35.38
N ALA A 12 0.85 21.77 36.18
CA ALA A 12 2.22 21.49 35.75
C ALA A 12 2.53 19.99 35.61
N ALA A 13 1.77 19.11 36.26
CA ALA A 13 1.91 17.66 36.12
C ALA A 13 1.11 17.11 34.92
N GLU A 14 0.03 17.79 34.52
CA GLU A 14 -0.70 17.50 33.29
C GLU A 14 0.13 17.91 32.05
N ASP A 15 0.77 19.08 32.07
CA ASP A 15 1.69 19.53 31.00
C ASP A 15 2.99 18.69 30.90
N ALA A 16 3.31 17.88 31.91
CA ALA A 16 4.47 17.00 31.91
C ALA A 16 4.17 15.58 31.38
N ALA A 17 2.90 15.23 31.18
CA ALA A 17 2.49 13.98 30.54
C ALA A 17 2.48 14.06 29.01
N ASP A 18 2.65 15.28 28.47
CA ASP A 18 2.47 15.60 27.06
C ASP A 18 3.83 16.01 26.44
N GLY A 19 4.78 15.10 26.29
CA GLY A 19 5.96 15.44 25.48
C GLY A 19 7.26 14.68 25.63
N GLU A 20 7.29 13.47 26.20
CA GLU A 20 8.31 12.53 25.73
C GLU A 20 7.91 12.14 24.31
N ALA A 21 8.44 12.85 23.31
CA ALA A 21 8.46 12.38 21.94
C ALA A 21 9.02 10.96 21.99
N ALA A 22 8.14 9.97 21.88
CA ALA A 22 8.49 8.58 22.11
C ALA A 22 9.73 8.25 21.27
N ASP A 23 10.84 7.91 21.92
CA ASP A 23 12.07 7.59 21.23
C ASP A 23 11.91 6.22 20.57
N TRP A 24 11.55 6.23 19.28
CA TRP A 24 11.41 5.03 18.46
C TRP A 24 12.77 4.50 17.95
N GLY A 25 13.90 4.99 18.49
CA GLY A 25 15.24 4.57 18.12
C GLY A 25 15.51 4.77 16.62
N PRO A 26 16.00 3.75 15.89
CA PRO A 26 16.28 3.88 14.45
C PRO A 26 15.09 4.33 13.59
N LEU A 27 13.85 4.03 14.02
CA LEU A 27 12.65 4.39 13.26
C LEU A 27 12.38 5.90 13.27
N SER A 28 12.87 6.63 14.28
CA SER A 28 12.75 8.10 14.36
C SER A 28 13.47 8.83 13.23
N SER A 29 14.39 8.15 12.52
CA SER A 29 15.12 8.70 11.37
C SER A 29 14.39 8.53 10.03
N LEU A 30 13.31 7.76 10.00
CA LEU A 30 12.56 7.47 8.78
C LEU A 30 11.54 8.59 8.50
N PRO A 31 11.23 8.86 7.23
CA PRO A 31 10.25 9.88 6.88
C PRO A 31 8.84 9.49 7.34
N GLY A 32 8.08 10.48 7.79
CA GLY A 32 6.73 10.30 8.34
C GLY A 32 6.71 9.72 9.76
N ASN A 33 5.54 9.25 10.17
CA ASN A 33 5.31 8.72 11.52
C ASN A 33 5.93 7.31 11.68
N PRO A 34 6.76 7.05 12.72
CA PRO A 34 7.38 5.74 12.96
C PRO A 34 6.41 4.56 13.05
N MET A 35 5.20 4.76 13.55
CA MET A 35 4.18 3.71 13.65
C MET A 35 3.77 3.14 12.28
N MET A 36 3.84 3.98 11.23
CA MET A 36 3.58 3.57 9.86
C MET A 36 4.56 2.49 9.39
N TRP A 37 5.81 2.56 9.82
CA TRP A 37 6.84 1.60 9.44
C TRP A 37 6.63 0.24 10.08
N ILE A 38 6.10 0.18 11.30
CA ILE A 38 5.71 -1.08 11.93
C ILE A 38 4.59 -1.75 11.13
N LEU A 39 3.58 -0.98 10.71
CA LEU A 39 2.50 -1.47 9.84
C LEU A 39 3.05 -1.97 8.49
N ILE A 40 3.91 -1.17 7.84
CA ILE A 40 4.56 -1.53 6.57
C ILE A 40 5.32 -2.85 6.68
N LEU A 41 6.13 -3.03 7.73
CA LEU A 41 6.89 -4.26 7.94
C LEU A 41 5.97 -5.46 8.20
N GLY A 42 4.87 -5.26 8.91
CA GLY A 42 3.83 -6.29 9.12
C GLY A 42 3.18 -6.73 7.80
N GLU A 43 2.79 -5.77 6.96
CA GLU A 43 2.20 -6.06 5.65
C GLU A 43 3.21 -6.74 4.71
N LEU A 44 4.46 -6.27 4.68
CA LEU A 44 5.52 -6.92 3.90
C LEU A 44 5.77 -8.36 4.35
N ALA A 45 5.70 -8.64 5.65
CA ALA A 45 5.82 -10.01 6.16
C ALA A 45 4.61 -10.88 5.73
N ALA A 46 3.39 -10.34 5.79
CA ALA A 46 2.18 -11.05 5.36
C ALA A 46 2.22 -11.40 3.86
N PHE A 47 2.58 -10.44 3.01
CA PHE A 47 2.79 -10.68 1.57
C PHE A 47 3.95 -11.64 1.32
N GLY A 48 5.06 -11.52 2.06
CA GLY A 48 6.19 -12.43 1.99
C GLY A 48 5.79 -13.88 2.25
N ALA A 49 4.97 -14.14 3.27
CA ALA A 49 4.44 -15.46 3.56
C ALA A 49 3.57 -16.01 2.42
N MET A 50 2.70 -15.18 1.82
CA MET A 50 1.89 -15.59 0.67
C MET A 50 2.73 -15.83 -0.59
N PHE A 51 3.78 -15.06 -0.83
CA PHE A 51 4.72 -15.31 -1.93
C PHE A 51 5.48 -16.63 -1.75
N ILE A 52 5.88 -16.95 -0.52
CA ILE A 52 6.49 -18.25 -0.21
C ILE A 52 5.49 -19.38 -0.47
N ALA A 53 4.23 -19.24 -0.04
CA ALA A 53 3.18 -20.22 -0.30
C ALA A 53 2.97 -20.43 -1.81
N PHE A 54 2.96 -19.35 -2.61
CA PHE A 54 2.89 -19.42 -4.07
C PHE A 54 4.09 -20.15 -4.69
N ALA A 55 5.30 -19.84 -4.25
CA ALA A 55 6.51 -20.50 -4.75
C ALA A 55 6.54 -22.00 -4.42
N VAL A 56 6.17 -22.38 -3.20
CA VAL A 56 6.12 -23.79 -2.76
C VAL A 56 5.05 -24.57 -3.51
N THR A 57 3.83 -24.04 -3.62
CA THR A 57 2.74 -24.71 -4.36
C THR A 57 3.05 -24.85 -5.84
N ARG A 58 3.68 -23.84 -6.46
CA ARG A 58 4.20 -23.94 -7.83
C ARG A 58 5.23 -25.06 -7.98
N ALA A 59 6.14 -25.20 -7.03
CA ALA A 59 7.16 -26.24 -7.07
C ALA A 59 6.59 -27.66 -6.93
N LEU A 60 5.43 -27.79 -6.27
CA LEU A 60 4.74 -29.07 -6.09
C LEU A 60 3.89 -29.48 -7.31
N ASP A 61 3.33 -28.52 -8.05
CA ASP A 61 2.56 -28.77 -9.27
C ASP A 61 2.87 -27.76 -10.40
N PRO A 62 4.04 -27.87 -11.04
CA PRO A 62 4.46 -26.93 -12.08
C PRO A 62 3.55 -26.95 -13.31
N ALA A 63 3.02 -28.12 -13.68
CA ALA A 63 2.22 -28.29 -14.89
C ALA A 63 0.89 -27.50 -14.83
N THR A 64 0.19 -27.57 -13.69
CA THR A 64 -1.05 -26.78 -13.49
C THR A 64 -0.75 -25.28 -13.43
N PHE A 65 0.36 -24.88 -12.80
CA PHE A 65 0.77 -23.48 -12.71
C PHE A 65 1.09 -22.90 -14.08
N ASP A 66 1.85 -23.60 -14.93
CA ASP A 66 2.17 -23.14 -16.28
C ASP A 66 0.94 -23.02 -17.17
N ALA A 67 0.05 -24.03 -17.12
CA ALA A 67 -1.20 -24.02 -17.88
C ALA A 67 -2.13 -22.88 -17.44
N SER A 68 -2.26 -22.64 -16.13
CA SER A 68 -3.12 -21.60 -15.58
C SER A 68 -2.54 -20.20 -15.79
N GLN A 69 -1.23 -20.04 -15.64
CA GLN A 69 -0.54 -18.77 -15.88
C GLN A 69 -0.60 -18.35 -17.35
N ALA A 70 -0.68 -19.30 -18.29
CA ALA A 70 -0.91 -19.02 -19.70
C ALA A 70 -2.29 -18.39 -19.98
N GLN A 71 -3.25 -18.51 -19.05
CA GLN A 71 -4.56 -17.88 -19.15
C GLN A 71 -4.57 -16.41 -18.70
N LEU A 72 -3.48 -15.92 -18.09
CA LEU A 72 -3.34 -14.53 -17.67
C LEU A 72 -2.94 -13.60 -18.83
N ASP A 73 -3.46 -12.37 -18.80
CA ASP A 73 -3.08 -11.34 -19.75
C ASP A 73 -1.85 -10.58 -19.25
N ARG A 74 -0.70 -10.84 -19.88
CA ARG A 74 0.57 -10.21 -19.52
C ARG A 74 0.64 -8.74 -19.87
N LEU A 75 -0.04 -8.33 -20.94
CA LEU A 75 -0.05 -6.94 -21.39
C LEU A 75 -0.88 -6.10 -20.43
N LEU A 76 -2.08 -6.58 -20.05
CA LEU A 76 -2.88 -5.90 -19.02
C LEU A 76 -2.15 -5.83 -17.68
N GLY A 77 -1.47 -6.91 -17.27
CA GLY A 77 -0.60 -6.89 -16.09
C GLY A 77 0.52 -5.86 -16.20
N GLY A 78 1.19 -5.77 -17.35
CA GLY A 78 2.27 -4.81 -17.60
C GLY A 78 1.80 -3.36 -17.64
N VAL A 79 0.66 -3.09 -18.27
CA VAL A 79 0.01 -1.76 -18.26
C VAL A 79 -0.34 -1.36 -16.83
N ASN A 80 -0.90 -2.26 -16.02
CA ASN A 80 -1.17 -2.01 -14.61
C ASN A 80 0.09 -1.63 -13.82
N THR A 81 1.20 -2.33 -14.08
CA THR A 81 2.49 -2.00 -13.44
C THR A 81 2.96 -0.60 -13.83
N MET A 82 2.86 -0.23 -15.10
CA MET A 82 3.21 1.13 -15.55
C MET A 82 2.32 2.20 -14.92
N VAL A 83 1.02 1.93 -14.79
CA VAL A 83 0.05 2.81 -14.13
C VAL A 83 0.45 3.05 -12.67
N LEU A 84 0.72 1.99 -11.89
CA LEU A 84 1.10 2.14 -10.47
C LEU A 84 2.47 2.79 -10.30
N VAL A 85 3.48 2.42 -11.09
CA VAL A 85 4.81 3.07 -11.02
C VAL A 85 4.70 4.57 -11.34
N THR A 86 3.87 4.94 -12.32
CA THR A 86 3.61 6.36 -12.62
C THR A 86 2.87 7.04 -11.47
N SER A 87 1.93 6.34 -10.82
CA SER A 87 1.25 6.83 -9.61
C SER A 87 2.24 7.12 -8.49
N GLY A 88 3.11 6.18 -8.16
CA GLY A 88 4.16 6.36 -7.15
C GLY A 88 5.07 7.55 -7.47
N TRP A 89 5.47 7.70 -8.74
CA TRP A 89 6.25 8.86 -9.15
C TRP A 89 5.50 10.19 -8.89
N LEU A 90 4.20 10.26 -9.17
CA LEU A 90 3.39 11.44 -8.86
C LEU A 90 3.31 11.72 -7.36
N VAL A 91 3.22 10.71 -6.51
CA VAL A 91 3.27 10.85 -5.04
C VAL A 91 4.60 11.47 -4.61
N ALA A 92 5.73 10.97 -5.14
CA ALA A 92 7.05 11.53 -4.84
C ALA A 92 7.17 13.01 -5.30
N VAL A 93 6.62 13.34 -6.47
CA VAL A 93 6.53 14.73 -6.95
C VAL A 93 5.66 15.58 -6.03
N ALA A 94 4.55 15.05 -5.50
CA ALA A 94 3.66 15.75 -4.58
C ALA A 94 4.39 16.10 -3.27
N VAL A 95 5.05 15.12 -2.63
CA VAL A 95 5.83 15.33 -1.40
C VAL A 95 6.92 16.38 -1.62
N ARG A 96 7.70 16.26 -2.70
CA ARG A 96 8.76 17.23 -3.04
C ARG A 96 8.20 18.63 -3.26
N ARG A 97 7.06 18.76 -3.94
CA ARG A 97 6.40 20.06 -4.16
C ARG A 97 5.97 20.69 -2.84
N ARG A 98 5.40 19.91 -1.93
CA ARG A 98 5.02 20.39 -0.60
C ARG A 98 6.23 20.87 0.19
N ALA A 99 7.33 20.11 0.19
CA ALA A 99 8.58 20.50 0.86
C ALA A 99 9.16 21.83 0.33
N LEU A 100 8.92 22.15 -0.95
CA LEU A 100 9.30 23.42 -1.57
C LEU A 100 8.24 24.54 -1.41
N GLY A 101 7.21 24.34 -0.59
CA GLY A 101 6.12 25.31 -0.40
C GLY A 101 5.21 25.49 -1.61
N ARG A 102 5.22 24.57 -2.59
CA ARG A 102 4.39 24.62 -3.80
C ARG A 102 3.15 23.74 -3.65
N SER A 103 2.13 24.01 -4.47
CA SER A 103 0.93 23.18 -4.51
C SER A 103 1.24 21.75 -4.96
N HIS A 104 0.88 20.78 -4.12
CA HIS A 104 1.09 19.33 -4.33
C HIS A 104 -0.20 18.62 -4.79
N ARG A 105 -1.38 19.25 -4.59
CA ARG A 105 -2.71 18.62 -4.72
C ARG A 105 -2.96 17.99 -6.09
N VAL A 106 -2.54 18.65 -7.18
CA VAL A 106 -2.74 18.13 -8.55
C VAL A 106 -1.97 16.83 -8.76
N ALA A 107 -0.73 16.74 -8.26
CA ALA A 107 0.05 15.52 -8.37
C ALA A 107 -0.57 14.39 -7.53
N MET A 108 -1.07 14.71 -6.34
CA MET A 108 -1.71 13.73 -5.47
C MET A 108 -3.05 13.22 -6.02
N LEU A 109 -3.88 14.09 -6.60
CA LEU A 109 -5.09 13.71 -7.32
C LEU A 109 -4.78 12.86 -8.55
N GLY A 110 -3.71 13.18 -9.28
CA GLY A 110 -3.23 12.37 -10.39
C GLY A 110 -2.82 10.96 -9.94
N ALA A 111 -2.10 10.83 -8.83
CA ALA A 111 -1.74 9.54 -8.25
C ALA A 111 -2.98 8.73 -7.86
N MET A 112 -3.92 9.32 -7.10
CA MET A 112 -5.17 8.67 -6.72
C MET A 112 -5.98 8.20 -7.93
N ALA A 113 -6.05 9.01 -8.99
CA ALA A 113 -6.73 8.65 -10.22
C ALA A 113 -6.08 7.43 -10.92
N LEU A 114 -4.75 7.37 -10.97
CA LEU A 114 -4.04 6.22 -11.50
C LEU A 114 -4.24 4.95 -10.65
N GLY A 115 -4.29 5.07 -9.32
CA GLY A 115 -4.71 3.99 -8.44
C GLY A 115 -6.13 3.49 -8.75
N GLY A 116 -7.07 4.40 -9.04
CA GLY A 116 -8.41 4.06 -9.48
C GLY A 116 -8.43 3.33 -10.84
N VAL A 117 -7.60 3.77 -11.79
CA VAL A 117 -7.42 3.09 -13.09
C VAL A 117 -6.90 1.66 -12.89
N PHE A 118 -5.93 1.47 -12.00
CA PHE A 118 -5.43 0.13 -11.65
C PHE A 118 -6.55 -0.79 -11.15
N LEU A 119 -7.38 -0.31 -10.21
CA LEU A 119 -8.52 -1.07 -9.70
C LEU A 119 -9.54 -1.40 -10.79
N ALA A 120 -9.82 -0.46 -11.70
CA ALA A 120 -10.74 -0.68 -12.81
C ALA A 120 -10.23 -1.77 -13.78
N ILE A 121 -8.95 -1.71 -14.16
CA ILE A 121 -8.35 -2.75 -15.02
C ILE A 121 -8.41 -4.11 -14.32
N LYS A 122 -8.17 -4.17 -13.00
CA LYS A 122 -8.28 -5.42 -12.24
C LYS A 122 -9.70 -5.97 -12.14
N ALA A 123 -10.69 -5.10 -11.98
CA ALA A 123 -12.08 -5.53 -11.99
C ALA A 123 -12.46 -6.15 -13.35
N VAL A 124 -12.00 -5.56 -14.46
CA VAL A 124 -12.20 -6.13 -15.82
C VAL A 124 -11.50 -7.48 -15.96
N GLU A 125 -10.26 -7.60 -15.48
CA GLU A 125 -9.52 -8.86 -15.54
C GLU A 125 -10.20 -9.97 -14.74
N TYR A 126 -10.68 -9.68 -13.52
CA TYR A 126 -11.43 -10.65 -12.72
C TYR A 126 -12.74 -11.04 -13.40
N GLY A 127 -13.48 -10.08 -13.96
CA GLY A 127 -14.72 -10.35 -14.70
C GLY A 127 -14.49 -11.29 -15.88
N ASP A 128 -13.40 -11.09 -16.63
CA ASP A 128 -13.00 -11.96 -17.73
C ASP A 128 -12.68 -13.40 -17.27
N LYS A 129 -11.96 -13.57 -16.15
CA LYS A 129 -11.62 -14.90 -15.62
C LYS A 129 -12.82 -15.63 -15.07
N ILE A 130 -13.65 -14.95 -14.27
CA ILE A 130 -14.89 -15.52 -13.73
C ILE A 130 -15.84 -15.90 -14.86
N GLY A 131 -15.94 -15.09 -15.92
CA GLY A 131 -16.75 -15.40 -17.10
C GLY A 131 -16.27 -16.62 -17.92
N ARG A 132 -15.06 -17.12 -17.66
CA ARG A 132 -14.50 -18.35 -18.24
C ARG A 132 -14.45 -19.50 -17.23
N ASP A 133 -15.20 -19.42 -16.14
CA ASP A 133 -15.24 -20.40 -15.03
C ASP A 133 -13.88 -20.59 -14.33
N LEU A 134 -12.97 -19.60 -14.44
CA LEU A 134 -11.68 -19.57 -13.74
C LEU A 134 -11.88 -18.82 -12.41
N THR A 135 -12.26 -19.55 -11.37
CA THR A 135 -12.61 -19.03 -10.05
C THR A 135 -11.61 -19.50 -8.97
N LEU A 136 -11.85 -19.10 -7.72
CA LEU A 136 -11.08 -19.55 -6.56
C LEU A 136 -11.06 -21.08 -6.40
N GLU A 137 -12.08 -21.77 -6.90
CA GLU A 137 -12.24 -23.23 -6.75
C GLU A 137 -11.59 -24.02 -7.90
N THR A 138 -11.13 -23.35 -8.96
CA THR A 138 -10.62 -24.02 -10.16
C THR A 138 -9.35 -24.83 -9.88
N ASN A 139 -8.36 -24.25 -9.21
CA ASN A 139 -7.13 -24.91 -8.78
C ASN A 139 -6.33 -24.00 -7.82
N SER A 140 -5.26 -24.54 -7.24
CA SER A 140 -4.39 -23.81 -6.30
C SER A 140 -3.75 -22.55 -6.91
N PHE A 141 -3.50 -22.51 -8.22
CA PHE A 141 -2.99 -21.30 -8.88
C PHE A 141 -4.03 -20.17 -8.81
N PHE A 142 -5.27 -20.42 -9.24
CA PHE A 142 -6.31 -19.38 -9.21
C PHE A 142 -6.68 -18.97 -7.79
N GLN A 143 -6.68 -19.93 -6.84
CA GLN A 143 -6.87 -19.63 -5.42
C GLN A 143 -5.85 -18.59 -4.92
N LEU A 144 -4.56 -18.85 -5.14
CA LEU A 144 -3.48 -17.96 -4.70
C LEU A 144 -3.41 -16.67 -5.53
N TYR A 145 -3.72 -16.74 -6.83
CA TYR A 145 -3.84 -15.58 -7.71
C TYR A 145 -4.84 -14.57 -7.13
N TYR A 146 -6.08 -14.98 -6.89
CA TYR A 146 -7.13 -14.09 -6.38
C TYR A 146 -6.85 -13.65 -4.94
N LEU A 147 -6.25 -14.50 -4.11
CA LEU A 147 -5.86 -14.11 -2.76
C LEU A 147 -4.78 -13.02 -2.77
N LEU A 148 -3.66 -13.24 -3.47
CA LEU A 148 -2.56 -12.27 -3.56
C LEU A 148 -2.99 -10.96 -4.21
N THR A 149 -3.64 -11.05 -5.38
CA THR A 149 -4.04 -9.86 -6.14
C THR A 149 -5.24 -9.14 -5.52
N GLY A 150 -6.16 -9.88 -4.90
CA GLY A 150 -7.30 -9.31 -4.17
C GLY A 150 -6.89 -8.59 -2.90
N PHE A 151 -6.01 -9.20 -2.10
CA PHE A 151 -5.46 -8.55 -0.91
C PHE A 151 -4.66 -7.29 -1.28
N HIS A 152 -3.90 -7.32 -2.37
CA HIS A 152 -3.24 -6.13 -2.89
C HIS A 152 -4.22 -5.06 -3.40
N ALA A 153 -5.27 -5.43 -4.13
CA ALA A 153 -6.28 -4.48 -4.60
C ALA A 153 -6.98 -3.77 -3.42
N MET A 154 -7.25 -4.49 -2.33
CA MET A 154 -7.75 -3.89 -1.09
C MET A 154 -6.77 -2.83 -0.54
N HIS A 155 -5.47 -3.13 -0.53
CA HIS A 155 -4.44 -2.19 -0.08
C HIS A 155 -4.34 -0.96 -0.97
N VAL A 156 -4.47 -1.11 -2.29
CA VAL A 156 -4.54 0.03 -3.22
C VAL A 156 -5.74 0.91 -2.89
N ALA A 157 -6.91 0.32 -2.66
CA ALA A 157 -8.10 1.08 -2.27
C ALA A 157 -7.92 1.83 -0.94
N ALA A 158 -7.37 1.17 0.09
CA ALA A 158 -7.02 1.80 1.35
C ALA A 158 -5.98 2.92 1.17
N GLY A 159 -4.98 2.72 0.32
CA GLY A 159 -3.97 3.71 -0.02
C GLY A 159 -4.57 4.96 -0.67
N ILE A 160 -5.55 4.80 -1.57
CA ILE A 160 -6.22 5.94 -2.21
C ILE A 160 -6.94 6.78 -1.14
N VAL A 161 -7.59 6.12 -0.18
CA VAL A 161 -8.24 6.80 0.95
C VAL A 161 -7.22 7.54 1.81
N ILE A 162 -6.11 6.91 2.17
CA ILE A 162 -5.03 7.53 2.95
C ILE A 162 -4.45 8.74 2.21
N LEU A 163 -4.13 8.60 0.92
CA LEU A 163 -3.65 9.71 0.09
C LEU A 163 -4.66 10.87 0.05
N GLY A 164 -5.95 10.56 -0.03
CA GLY A 164 -7.02 11.54 0.11
C GLY A 164 -6.94 12.26 1.45
N ILE A 165 -6.95 11.55 2.56
CA ILE A 165 -6.89 12.15 3.90
C ILE A 165 -5.68 13.08 4.06
N VAL A 166 -4.47 12.63 3.70
CA VAL A 166 -3.25 13.43 3.87
C VAL A 166 -3.18 14.64 2.92
N THR A 167 -3.89 14.60 1.79
CA THR A 167 -4.02 15.76 0.88
C THR A 167 -4.84 16.89 1.51
N TRP A 168 -5.85 16.54 2.32
CA TRP A 168 -6.74 17.51 2.97
C TRP A 168 -6.24 17.92 4.36
N TRP A 169 -5.67 17.00 5.13
CA TRP A 169 -5.02 17.26 6.41
C TRP A 169 -3.51 17.43 6.23
N ASP A 170 -3.20 18.54 5.57
CA ASP A 170 -1.93 18.83 4.90
C ASP A 170 -0.78 19.17 5.89
N SER A 171 0.02 18.18 6.27
CA SER A 171 1.33 18.35 6.94
C SER A 171 2.41 17.58 6.19
N LEU A 172 3.66 18.07 6.19
CA LEU A 172 4.73 17.38 5.46
C LEU A 172 4.91 15.95 5.98
N GLU A 173 4.87 15.78 7.30
CA GLU A 173 4.92 14.47 7.97
C GLU A 173 3.77 13.54 7.53
N ASN A 174 2.53 14.04 7.45
CA ASN A 174 1.39 13.24 6.99
C ASN A 174 1.56 12.81 5.52
N LEU A 175 2.03 13.71 4.66
CA LEU A 175 2.29 13.40 3.26
C LEU A 175 3.41 12.36 3.11
N GLU A 176 4.48 12.48 3.88
CA GLU A 176 5.58 11.50 3.90
C GLU A 176 5.10 10.14 4.41
N THR A 177 4.25 10.12 5.45
CA THR A 177 3.63 8.92 6.00
C THR A 177 2.75 8.22 4.95
N GLY A 178 1.85 8.97 4.30
CA GLY A 178 1.00 8.45 3.24
C GLY A 178 1.78 7.99 2.01
N ALA A 179 2.86 8.70 1.66
CA ALA A 179 3.75 8.31 0.59
C ALA A 179 4.51 7.01 0.89
N ALA A 180 5.00 6.83 2.12
CA ALA A 180 5.66 5.59 2.53
C ALA A 180 4.72 4.38 2.39
N PHE A 181 3.46 4.52 2.82
CA PHE A 181 2.45 3.48 2.61
C PHE A 181 2.20 3.20 1.13
N TRP A 182 1.98 4.24 0.33
CA TRP A 182 1.71 4.09 -1.11
C TRP A 182 2.87 3.42 -1.84
N HIS A 183 4.11 3.79 -1.54
CA HIS A 183 5.29 3.18 -2.13
C HIS A 183 5.49 1.73 -1.71
N MET A 184 5.12 1.35 -0.49
CA MET A 184 5.07 -0.06 -0.08
C MET A 184 4.08 -0.84 -0.95
N VAL A 185 2.87 -0.30 -1.16
CA VAL A 185 1.86 -0.92 -2.02
C VAL A 185 2.39 -1.07 -3.45
N ASP A 186 2.96 -0.01 -4.04
CA ASP A 186 3.58 -0.06 -5.37
C ASP A 186 4.68 -1.12 -5.46
N LEU A 187 5.57 -1.20 -4.45
CA LEU A 187 6.65 -2.19 -4.40
C LEU A 187 6.12 -3.62 -4.43
N ILE A 188 5.06 -3.90 -3.67
CA ILE A 188 4.42 -5.23 -3.66
C ILE A 188 3.91 -5.58 -5.06
N TRP A 189 3.30 -4.63 -5.78
CA TRP A 189 2.84 -4.90 -7.14
C TRP A 189 3.98 -5.19 -8.11
N VAL A 190 5.07 -4.41 -8.01
CA VAL A 190 6.29 -4.62 -8.80
C VAL A 190 6.90 -6.00 -8.59
N LEU A 191 6.73 -6.60 -7.40
CA LEU A 191 7.13 -7.99 -7.11
C LEU A 191 6.07 -9.00 -7.55
N LEU A 192 4.79 -8.69 -7.37
CA LEU A 192 3.69 -9.58 -7.71
C LEU A 192 3.64 -9.84 -9.23
N TYR A 193 3.75 -8.80 -10.04
CA TYR A 193 3.68 -8.91 -11.50
C TYR A 193 4.66 -9.96 -12.07
N PRO A 194 5.99 -9.90 -11.82
CA PRO A 194 6.89 -10.91 -12.32
C PRO A 194 6.61 -12.29 -11.75
N ILE A 195 6.33 -12.41 -10.45
CA ILE A 195 6.09 -13.71 -9.79
C ILE A 195 4.87 -14.42 -10.38
N VAL A 196 3.78 -13.68 -10.59
CA VAL A 196 2.49 -14.26 -10.99
C VAL A 196 2.31 -14.29 -12.51
N TYR A 197 2.84 -13.32 -13.27
CA TYR A 197 2.55 -13.20 -14.72
C TYR A 197 3.72 -13.59 -15.63
N LEU A 198 4.98 -13.47 -15.17
CA LEU A 198 6.16 -13.60 -16.03
C LEU A 198 7.00 -14.84 -15.76
N LEU A 199 7.25 -15.18 -14.49
CA LEU A 199 8.11 -16.29 -14.12
C LEU A 199 7.46 -17.61 -14.51
N ARG A 200 8.19 -18.38 -15.33
CA ARG A 200 7.90 -19.74 -15.75
C ARG A 200 8.96 -20.67 -15.17
#